data_AF-A0A127SYL5-F1
#
_entry.id   AF-A0A127SYL5-F1
#
_cell.length_a   1.000
_cell.length_b   1.000
_cell.length_c   1.000
_cell.angle_alpha   90.00
_cell.angle_beta   90.00
_cell.angle_gamma   90.00
#
_symmetry.space_group_name_H-M   'P 1'
#
loop_
_entity.id
_entity.type
_entity.pdbx_description
1 polymer ?
#
loop_
_entity_poly.entity_id
_entity_poly.type
_entity_poly.pdbx_seq_one_letter_code
_entity_poly.pdbx_strand_id
1 'polypeptide(L)'
;MYDYQEGTLVFIGPGQIVGDDDNGTRVQAKGWALLFHPDLLLGTSLGRKMKDYSFFSYEANEALHMSDREREIVIQCFQGIREELEHAIDKHSRSIITANIEVFLNHCIRFYDRQFITRKDVNKDILTRFEDLLNGYFESDAPISYGLPSVAFCADKLNLSANYFGDLIKKETGKSAQEYIQFTIIDKVKERFADTSKSVSEI
;
A
#
# COMPACT_ATOMS: atom_id res chain seq x y z
N MET A 1 -19.41 5.47 1.74
CA MET A 1 -19.28 6.86 1.27
C MET A 1 -17.81 7.12 1.00
N TYR A 2 -17.40 7.00 -0.25
CA TYR A 2 -16.03 7.32 -0.65
C TYR A 2 -15.82 8.82 -0.54
N ASP A 3 -14.83 9.24 0.24
CA ASP A 3 -14.46 10.64 0.34
C ASP A 3 -13.57 11.00 -0.86
N TYR A 4 -14.19 11.22 -2.02
CA TYR A 4 -13.54 11.87 -3.15
C TYR A 4 -13.31 13.35 -2.81
N GLN A 5 -12.41 13.61 -1.86
CA GLN A 5 -11.92 14.95 -1.60
C GLN A 5 -11.18 15.44 -2.84
N GLU A 6 -11.34 16.72 -3.16
CA GLU A 6 -10.59 17.37 -4.22
C GLU A 6 -9.08 17.15 -3.96
N GLY A 7 -8.38 16.52 -4.91
CA GLY A 7 -6.96 16.19 -4.78
C GLY A 7 -6.62 14.75 -4.38
N THR A 8 -7.59 13.84 -4.32
CA THR A 8 -7.32 12.40 -4.09
C THR A 8 -7.04 11.64 -5.40
N LEU A 9 -6.04 10.75 -5.38
CA LEU A 9 -5.72 9.81 -6.46
C LEU A 9 -5.86 8.36 -5.96
N VAL A 10 -6.56 7.54 -6.75
CA VAL A 10 -6.84 6.13 -6.45
C VAL A 10 -6.22 5.26 -7.53
N PHE A 11 -5.70 4.10 -7.15
CA PHE A 11 -5.13 3.10 -8.05
C PHE A 11 -5.98 1.84 -8.02
N ILE A 12 -6.17 1.24 -9.19
CA ILE A 12 -7.01 0.05 -9.35
C ILE A 12 -6.20 -0.98 -10.13
N GLY A 13 -5.90 -2.10 -9.48
CA GLY A 13 -5.28 -3.26 -10.09
C GLY A 13 -6.29 -4.13 -10.85
N PRO A 14 -5.83 -4.97 -11.79
CA PRO A 14 -6.70 -5.93 -12.48
C PRO A 14 -7.46 -6.83 -11.49
N GLY A 15 -8.77 -6.99 -11.70
CA GLY A 15 -9.62 -7.83 -10.85
C GLY A 15 -10.15 -7.16 -9.57
N GLN A 16 -9.75 -5.92 -9.29
CA GLN A 16 -10.39 -5.13 -8.24
C GLN A 16 -11.72 -4.57 -8.76
N ILE A 17 -12.81 -4.85 -8.03
CA ILE A 17 -14.12 -4.28 -8.33
C ILE A 17 -14.20 -2.92 -7.65
N VAL A 18 -14.37 -1.88 -8.46
CA VAL A 18 -14.61 -0.51 -7.97
C VAL A 18 -15.99 -0.10 -8.43
N GLY A 19 -16.90 0.07 -7.48
CA GLY A 19 -18.28 0.48 -7.70
C GLY A 19 -18.92 0.88 -6.38
N ASP A 20 -19.75 1.91 -6.42
CA ASP A 20 -20.66 2.22 -5.32
C ASP A 20 -21.64 1.07 -5.15
N ASP A 21 -22.03 0.76 -3.90
CA ASP A 21 -23.33 0.13 -3.67
C ASP A 21 -24.37 1.09 -4.26
N ASP A 22 -24.95 0.68 -5.39
CA ASP A 22 -25.79 1.50 -6.26
C ASP A 22 -27.05 1.95 -5.49
N ASN A 23 -26.98 3.10 -4.84
CA ASN A 23 -28.11 3.75 -4.19
C ASN A 23 -28.99 4.52 -5.21
N GLY A 24 -28.86 4.22 -6.50
CA GLY A 24 -29.70 4.76 -7.58
C GLY A 24 -29.35 6.17 -8.06
N THR A 25 -28.32 6.81 -7.49
CA THR A 25 -27.81 8.11 -7.94
C THR A 25 -26.51 7.95 -8.71
N ARG A 26 -26.58 8.10 -10.03
CA ARG A 26 -25.39 8.21 -10.90
C ARG A 26 -24.62 9.48 -10.55
N VAL A 27 -23.64 9.38 -9.65
CA VAL A 27 -22.68 10.46 -9.41
C VAL A 27 -21.76 10.54 -10.62
N GLN A 28 -21.91 11.60 -11.41
CA GLN A 28 -21.02 11.86 -12.54
C GLN A 28 -19.70 12.40 -11.99
N ALA A 29 -18.81 11.50 -11.58
CA ALA A 29 -17.48 11.87 -11.11
C ALA A 29 -16.72 12.57 -12.24
N LYS A 30 -16.42 13.87 -12.08
CA LYS A 30 -15.56 14.62 -12.98
C LYS A 30 -14.12 14.45 -12.51
N GLY A 31 -13.24 13.93 -13.36
CA GLY A 31 -11.85 13.71 -13.01
C GLY A 31 -11.02 13.24 -14.20
N TRP A 32 -9.72 13.09 -13.96
CA TRP A 32 -8.81 12.46 -14.90
C TRP A 32 -8.70 10.97 -14.61
N ALA A 33 -8.58 10.17 -15.68
CA ALA A 33 -8.31 8.74 -15.56
C ALA A 33 -7.25 8.33 -16.59
N LEU A 34 -6.29 7.54 -16.15
CA LEU A 34 -5.31 6.88 -17.01
C LEU A 34 -5.64 5.39 -17.04
N LEU A 35 -6.10 4.90 -18.19
CA LEU A 35 -6.42 3.49 -18.39
C LEU A 35 -5.55 2.92 -19.50
N PHE A 36 -4.99 1.74 -19.27
CA PHE A 36 -4.23 1.02 -20.29
C PHE A 36 -4.39 -0.49 -20.11
N HIS A 37 -4.34 -1.21 -21.23
CA HIS A 37 -4.35 -2.67 -21.22
C HIS A 37 -2.98 -3.20 -20.74
N PRO A 38 -2.92 -4.30 -19.95
CA PRO A 38 -1.65 -4.88 -19.50
C PRO A 38 -0.64 -5.17 -20.62
N ASP A 39 -1.14 -5.48 -21.83
CA ASP A 39 -0.31 -5.73 -23.02
C ASP A 39 0.61 -4.56 -23.38
N LEU A 40 0.23 -3.32 -23.03
CA LEU A 40 1.08 -2.15 -23.23
C LEU A 40 2.46 -2.35 -22.57
N LEU A 41 2.47 -3.01 -21.41
CA LEU A 41 3.64 -3.20 -20.56
C LEU A 41 4.48 -4.43 -20.92
N LEU A 42 3.97 -5.35 -21.74
CA LEU A 42 4.65 -6.62 -22.03
C LEU A 42 6.00 -6.41 -22.72
N GLY A 43 7.09 -6.84 -22.08
CA GLY A 43 8.44 -6.69 -22.62
C GLY A 43 9.02 -5.27 -22.50
N THR A 44 8.37 -4.35 -21.79
CA THR A 44 8.91 -3.01 -21.51
C THR A 44 9.67 -2.99 -20.18
N SER A 45 10.48 -1.95 -19.97
CA SER A 45 11.14 -1.72 -18.68
C SER A 45 10.11 -1.51 -17.56
N LEU A 46 9.09 -0.71 -17.83
CA LEU A 46 7.99 -0.44 -16.90
C LEU A 46 7.29 -1.74 -16.47
N GLY A 47 6.98 -2.64 -17.41
CA GLY A 47 6.34 -3.92 -17.08
C GLY A 47 7.12 -4.75 -16.05
N ARG A 48 8.46 -4.69 -16.06
CA ARG A 48 9.31 -5.37 -15.08
C ARG A 48 9.30 -4.72 -13.70
N LYS A 49 9.06 -3.41 -13.64
CA LYS A 49 9.01 -2.60 -12.40
C LYS A 49 7.62 -2.53 -11.78
N MET A 50 6.58 -2.99 -12.47
CA MET A 50 5.20 -2.88 -11.98
C MET A 50 5.00 -3.44 -10.56
N LYS A 51 5.70 -4.53 -10.23
CA LYS A 51 5.66 -5.16 -8.90
C LYS A 51 6.22 -4.29 -7.77
N ASP A 52 7.03 -3.27 -8.11
CA ASP A 52 7.66 -2.37 -7.15
C ASP A 52 6.69 -1.22 -6.77
N TYR A 53 5.56 -1.08 -7.48
CA TYR A 53 4.48 -0.15 -7.18
C TYR A 53 3.38 -0.84 -6.34
N SER A 54 3.63 -0.99 -5.04
CA SER A 54 2.72 -1.65 -4.08
C SER A 54 1.34 -0.99 -3.98
N PHE A 55 1.24 0.30 -4.26
CA PHE A 55 0.02 1.10 -4.13
C PHE A 55 -1.13 0.69 -5.06
N PHE A 56 -0.90 -0.15 -6.07
CA PHE A 56 -1.98 -0.77 -6.85
C PHE A 56 -2.77 -1.82 -6.06
N SER A 57 -2.24 -2.26 -4.91
CA SER A 57 -2.87 -3.24 -4.03
C SER A 57 -3.40 -2.63 -2.74
N TYR A 58 -3.41 -1.29 -2.64
CA TYR A 58 -4.00 -0.57 -1.53
C TYR A 58 -5.52 -0.56 -1.65
N GLU A 59 -6.19 -0.43 -0.52
CA GLU A 59 -7.63 -0.23 -0.48
C GLU A 59 -8.00 1.22 -0.82
N ALA A 60 -9.24 1.44 -1.25
CA ALA A 60 -9.68 2.76 -1.70
C ALA A 60 -9.79 3.80 -0.56
N ASN A 61 -9.87 3.38 0.70
CA ASN A 61 -9.73 4.24 1.89
C ASN A 61 -8.27 4.68 2.16
N GLU A 62 -7.28 4.07 1.49
CA GLU A 62 -5.85 4.36 1.60
C GLU A 62 -5.34 5.25 0.45
N ALA A 63 -6.26 5.99 -0.17
CA ALA A 63 -5.97 6.80 -1.33
C ALA A 63 -4.86 7.84 -1.10
N LEU A 64 -4.19 8.22 -2.20
CA LEU A 64 -3.14 9.23 -2.17
C LEU A 64 -3.76 10.62 -2.13
N HIS A 65 -3.53 11.35 -1.05
CA HIS A 65 -3.96 12.73 -0.91
C HIS A 65 -2.87 13.66 -1.43
N MET A 66 -3.13 14.41 -2.49
CA MET A 66 -2.16 15.29 -3.12
C MET A 66 -2.34 16.74 -2.69
N SER A 67 -1.22 17.46 -2.60
CA SER A 67 -1.22 18.93 -2.60
C SER A 67 -1.52 19.45 -3.99
N ASP A 68 -1.90 20.73 -4.09
CA ASP A 68 -2.17 21.37 -5.38
C ASP A 68 -1.01 21.23 -6.38
N ARG A 69 0.22 21.41 -5.90
CA ARG A 69 1.42 21.27 -6.72
C ARG A 69 1.61 19.85 -7.25
N GLU A 70 1.35 18.83 -6.43
CA GLU A 70 1.48 17.43 -6.85
C GLU A 70 0.40 17.05 -7.83
N ARG A 71 -0.81 17.58 -7.64
CA ARG A 71 -1.92 17.43 -8.60
C ARG A 71 -1.55 18.03 -9.96
N GLU A 72 -0.94 19.22 -10.00
CA GLU A 72 -0.46 19.82 -11.24
C GLU A 72 0.56 18.92 -11.95
N ILE A 73 1.51 18.34 -11.22
CA ILE A 73 2.49 17.39 -11.77
C ILE A 73 1.80 16.17 -12.39
N VAL A 74 0.80 15.60 -11.70
CA VAL A 74 0.04 14.46 -12.23
C VAL A 74 -0.69 14.83 -13.51
N ILE A 75 -1.35 15.99 -13.54
CA ILE A 75 -2.06 16.48 -14.73
C ILE A 75 -1.09 16.69 -15.89
N GLN A 76 0.10 17.24 -15.64
CA GLN A 76 1.13 17.40 -16.66
C GLN A 76 1.59 16.06 -17.24
N CYS A 77 1.79 15.03 -16.41
CA CYS A 77 2.10 13.69 -16.91
C CYS A 77 0.98 13.15 -17.82
N PHE A 78 -0.29 13.33 -17.43
CA PHE A 78 -1.42 12.88 -18.23
C PHE A 78 -1.54 13.64 -19.55
N GLN A 79 -1.26 14.95 -19.55
CA GLN A 79 -1.20 15.75 -20.76
C GLN A 79 -0.09 15.25 -21.71
N GLY A 80 1.11 14.96 -21.19
CA GLY A 80 2.19 14.41 -22.02
C GLY A 80 1.86 13.03 -22.61
N ILE A 81 1.15 12.17 -21.87
CA ILE A 81 0.65 10.90 -22.42
C ILE A 81 -0.38 11.15 -23.53
N ARG A 82 -1.30 12.10 -23.30
CA ARG A 82 -2.34 12.44 -24.26
C ARG A 82 -1.76 13.00 -25.57
N GLU A 83 -0.78 13.89 -25.48
CA GLU A 83 -0.10 14.46 -26.66
C GLU A 83 0.56 13.35 -27.50
N GLU A 84 1.21 12.37 -26.86
CA GLU A 84 1.79 11.23 -27.56
C GLU A 84 0.73 10.32 -28.20
N LEU A 85 -0.46 10.19 -27.60
CA LEU A 85 -1.58 9.44 -28.18
C LEU A 85 -2.23 10.15 -29.38
N GLU A 86 -2.18 11.49 -29.41
CA GLU A 86 -2.70 12.31 -30.51
C GLU A 86 -1.68 12.43 -31.68
N HIS A 87 -0.41 12.08 -31.44
CA HIS A 87 0.61 11.99 -32.49
C HIS A 87 0.38 10.78 -33.41
N ALA A 88 0.85 10.88 -34.66
CA ALA A 88 0.79 9.75 -35.59
C ALA A 88 1.60 8.56 -35.04
N ILE A 89 0.96 7.40 -34.91
CA ILE A 89 1.57 6.20 -34.33
C ILE A 89 2.80 5.81 -35.16
N ASP A 90 3.94 5.78 -34.50
CA ASP A 90 5.18 5.25 -35.05
C ASP A 90 5.76 4.16 -34.14
N LYS A 91 6.95 3.66 -34.51
CA LYS A 91 7.65 2.61 -33.75
C LYS A 91 8.14 3.07 -32.36
N HIS A 92 8.09 4.36 -32.06
CA HIS A 92 8.58 4.98 -30.83
C HIS A 92 7.46 5.28 -29.83
N SER A 93 6.23 5.54 -30.31
CA SER A 93 5.12 5.96 -29.45
C SER A 93 4.88 5.05 -28.25
N ARG A 94 4.91 3.72 -28.46
CA ARG A 94 4.78 2.76 -27.36
C ARG A 94 5.83 2.96 -26.26
N SER A 95 7.08 3.19 -26.64
CA SER A 95 8.17 3.40 -25.69
C SER A 95 7.98 4.70 -24.93
N ILE A 96 7.60 5.77 -25.61
CA ILE A 96 7.40 7.11 -25.02
C ILE A 96 6.23 7.09 -24.04
N ILE A 97 5.09 6.51 -24.43
CA ILE A 97 3.92 6.35 -23.55
C ILE A 97 4.32 5.61 -22.27
N THR A 98 5.00 4.45 -22.38
CA THR A 98 5.39 3.70 -21.18
C THR A 98 6.40 4.44 -20.31
N ALA A 99 7.29 5.24 -20.89
CA ALA A 99 8.20 6.08 -20.11
C ALA A 99 7.46 7.20 -19.37
N ASN A 100 6.47 7.83 -20.00
CA ASN A 100 5.64 8.86 -19.35
C ASN A 100 4.79 8.28 -18.21
N ILE A 101 4.24 7.06 -18.39
CA ILE A 101 3.56 6.34 -17.30
C ILE A 101 4.55 6.05 -16.16
N GLU A 102 5.77 5.62 -16.47
CA GLU A 102 6.79 5.36 -15.44
C GLU A 102 7.14 6.62 -14.64
N VAL A 103 7.28 7.78 -15.31
CA VAL A 103 7.49 9.08 -14.63
C VAL A 103 6.33 9.40 -13.68
N PHE A 104 5.09 9.25 -14.14
CA PHE A 104 3.90 9.44 -13.33
C PHE A 104 3.90 8.54 -12.08
N LEU A 105 4.15 7.24 -12.24
CA LEU A 105 4.16 6.29 -11.13
C LEU A 105 5.29 6.58 -10.13
N ASN A 106 6.46 7.01 -10.60
CA ASN A 106 7.57 7.40 -9.74
C ASN A 106 7.24 8.65 -8.90
N HIS A 107 6.50 9.61 -9.46
CA HIS A 107 5.95 10.72 -8.68
C HIS A 107 4.98 10.24 -7.61
N CYS A 108 4.12 9.27 -7.91
CA CYS A 108 3.18 8.70 -6.95
C CYS A 108 3.90 8.05 -5.77
N ILE A 109 4.98 7.28 -5.99
CA ILE A 109 5.84 6.76 -4.90
C ILE A 109 6.27 7.89 -3.97
N ARG A 110 6.82 8.97 -4.54
CA ARG A 110 7.32 10.11 -3.78
C ARG A 110 6.22 10.78 -2.96
N PHE A 111 5.01 10.86 -3.51
CA PHE A 111 3.87 11.49 -2.83
C PHE A 111 3.35 10.61 -1.69
N TYR A 112 3.32 9.28 -1.85
CA TYR A 112 3.03 8.34 -0.76
C TYR A 112 4.08 8.45 0.36
N ASP A 113 5.36 8.48 0.01
CA ASP A 113 6.45 8.68 0.98
C ASP A 113 6.23 9.95 1.81
N ARG A 114 5.85 11.05 1.15
CA ARG A 114 5.51 12.29 1.84
C ARG A 114 4.25 12.13 2.70
N GLN A 115 3.22 11.46 2.21
CA GLN A 115 1.99 11.20 2.98
C GLN A 115 2.29 10.47 4.29
N PHE A 116 3.12 9.43 4.25
CA PHE A 116 3.59 8.75 5.46
C PHE A 116 4.32 9.73 6.40
N ILE A 117 5.23 10.56 5.88
CA ILE A 117 5.97 11.54 6.71
C ILE A 117 5.02 12.57 7.36
N THR A 118 4.00 13.04 6.65
CA THR A 118 3.06 14.04 7.16
C THR A 118 2.03 13.45 8.14
N ARG A 119 1.78 12.14 8.09
CA ARG A 119 0.84 11.43 8.97
C ARG A 119 1.52 10.70 10.13
N LYS A 120 2.72 11.14 10.53
CA LYS A 120 3.53 10.50 11.59
C LYS A 120 2.77 10.16 12.87
N ASP A 121 1.91 11.04 13.36
CA ASP A 121 1.17 10.77 14.61
C ASP A 121 0.16 9.63 14.44
N VAL A 122 -0.53 9.58 13.29
CA VAL A 122 -1.44 8.47 12.94
C VAL A 122 -0.64 7.18 12.73
N ASN A 123 0.52 7.25 12.08
CA ASN A 123 1.37 6.09 11.86
C ASN A 123 1.91 5.51 13.18
N LYS A 124 2.31 6.37 14.12
CA LYS A 124 2.76 5.96 15.44
C LYS A 124 1.64 5.27 16.22
N ASP A 125 0.41 5.79 16.14
CA ASP A 125 -0.76 5.12 16.73
C ASP A 125 -0.95 3.71 16.16
N ILE A 126 -0.84 3.55 14.83
CA ILE A 126 -0.94 2.23 14.19
C ILE A 126 0.19 1.30 14.66
N LEU A 127 1.42 1.80 14.79
CA LEU A 127 2.55 1.01 15.29
C LEU A 127 2.32 0.57 16.75
N THR A 128 1.85 1.46 17.61
CA THR A 128 1.50 1.12 19.00
C THR A 128 0.40 0.07 19.05
N ARG A 129 -0.67 0.24 18.26
CA ARG A 129 -1.75 -0.76 18.16
C ARG A 129 -1.28 -2.10 17.60
N PHE A 130 -0.29 -2.10 16.71
CA PHE A 130 0.33 -3.32 16.21
C PHE A 130 1.15 -4.03 17.30
N GLU A 131 1.93 -3.27 18.08
CA GLU A 131 2.67 -3.80 19.24
C GLU A 131 1.71 -4.39 20.29
N ASP A 132 0.63 -3.67 20.62
CA ASP A 132 -0.41 -4.14 21.53
C ASP A 132 -1.12 -5.40 21.01
N LEU A 133 -1.41 -5.46 19.70
CA LEU A 133 -1.99 -6.64 19.07
C LEU A 133 -1.07 -7.86 19.22
N LEU A 134 0.23 -7.71 18.97
CA LEU A 134 1.18 -8.80 19.10
C LEU A 134 1.34 -9.23 20.57
N ASN A 135 1.46 -8.28 21.50
CA ASN A 135 1.55 -8.57 22.92
C ASN A 135 0.32 -9.34 23.40
N GLY A 136 -0.88 -8.86 23.10
CA GLY A 136 -2.13 -9.54 23.44
C GLY A 136 -2.25 -10.92 22.77
N TYR A 137 -1.77 -11.07 21.53
CA TYR A 137 -1.74 -12.36 20.86
C TYR A 137 -0.87 -13.36 21.63
N PHE A 138 0.36 -13.00 22.00
CA PHE A 138 1.30 -13.88 22.69
C PHE A 138 1.01 -14.10 24.19
N GLU A 139 0.24 -13.22 24.82
CA GLU A 139 -0.26 -13.38 26.20
C GLU A 139 -1.49 -14.30 26.28
N SER A 140 -2.19 -14.50 25.17
CA SER A 140 -3.35 -15.37 25.07
C SER A 140 -3.00 -16.82 24.68
N ASP A 141 -4.00 -17.70 24.66
CA ASP A 141 -3.89 -19.07 24.11
C ASP A 141 -3.90 -19.12 22.57
N ALA A 142 -3.98 -17.96 21.90
CA ALA A 142 -4.00 -17.88 20.45
C ALA A 142 -2.80 -18.54 19.76
N PRO A 143 -1.55 -18.45 20.27
CA PRO A 143 -0.41 -19.12 19.65
C PRO A 143 -0.53 -20.64 19.66
N ILE A 144 -1.18 -21.20 20.69
CA ILE A 144 -1.41 -22.64 20.84
C ILE A 144 -2.54 -23.09 19.89
N SER A 145 -3.59 -22.26 19.78
CA SER A 145 -4.80 -22.62 19.04
C SER A 145 -4.73 -22.32 17.53
N TYR A 146 -4.02 -21.26 17.14
CA TYR A 146 -4.03 -20.69 15.79
C TYR A 146 -2.63 -20.52 15.18
N GLY A 147 -1.56 -20.85 15.92
CA GLY A 147 -0.19 -20.76 15.43
C GLY A 147 0.37 -19.34 15.48
N LEU A 148 1.24 -18.99 14.52
CA LEU A 148 1.88 -17.67 14.51
C LEU A 148 1.03 -16.64 13.76
N PRO A 149 1.00 -15.38 14.21
CA PRO A 149 0.25 -14.33 13.50
C PRO A 149 0.89 -14.06 12.14
N SER A 150 0.06 -13.87 11.12
CA SER A 150 0.50 -13.51 9.77
C SER A 150 0.39 -12.00 9.55
N VAL A 151 1.12 -11.46 8.56
CA VAL A 151 1.01 -10.04 8.16
C VAL A 151 -0.43 -9.70 7.77
N ALA A 152 -1.11 -10.59 7.05
CA ALA A 152 -2.50 -10.40 6.64
C ALA A 152 -3.45 -10.33 7.84
N PHE A 153 -3.25 -11.20 8.85
CA PHE A 153 -4.03 -11.15 10.09
C PHE A 153 -3.84 -9.81 10.82
N CYS A 154 -2.60 -9.34 10.96
CA CYS A 154 -2.31 -8.08 11.64
C CYS A 154 -2.91 -6.88 10.89
N ALA A 155 -2.79 -6.87 9.55
CA ALA A 155 -3.35 -5.81 8.71
C ALA A 155 -4.87 -5.75 8.83
N ASP A 156 -5.55 -6.90 8.77
CA ASP A 156 -7.00 -7.02 8.95
C ASP A 156 -7.45 -6.46 10.33
N LYS A 157 -6.75 -6.82 11.41
CA LYS A 157 -7.05 -6.30 12.76
C LYS A 157 -6.85 -4.81 12.91
N LEU A 158 -6.04 -4.20 12.04
CA LEU A 158 -5.80 -2.76 12.02
C LEU A 158 -6.65 -2.02 10.99
N ASN A 159 -7.50 -2.73 10.24
CA ASN A 159 -8.31 -2.23 9.12
C ASN A 159 -7.46 -1.58 8.02
N LEU A 160 -6.38 -2.26 7.63
CA LEU A 160 -5.47 -1.85 6.57
C LEU A 160 -5.28 -2.97 5.56
N SER A 161 -5.01 -2.63 4.32
CA SER A 161 -4.54 -3.60 3.34
C SER A 161 -3.17 -4.13 3.76
N ALA A 162 -2.90 -5.41 3.50
CA ALA A 162 -1.65 -6.05 3.90
C ALA A 162 -0.40 -5.35 3.32
N ASN A 163 -0.53 -4.77 2.11
CA ASN A 163 0.57 -4.05 1.46
C ASN A 163 0.77 -2.67 2.09
N TYR A 164 -0.30 -1.91 2.32
CA TYR A 164 -0.20 -0.61 2.98
C TYR A 164 0.37 -0.75 4.39
N PHE A 165 -0.14 -1.73 5.16
CA PHE A 165 0.40 -2.07 6.47
C PHE A 165 1.89 -2.45 6.40
N GLY A 166 2.28 -3.32 5.45
CA GLY A 166 3.67 -3.71 5.26
C GLY A 166 4.61 -2.53 4.98
N ASP A 167 4.20 -1.63 4.08
CA ASP A 167 4.97 -0.45 3.71
C ASP A 167 5.03 0.57 4.86
N LEU A 168 3.93 0.76 5.58
CA LEU A 168 3.87 1.59 6.77
C LEU A 168 4.85 1.11 7.85
N ILE A 169 4.82 -0.18 8.21
CA ILE A 169 5.74 -0.75 9.21
C ILE A 169 7.19 -0.65 8.75
N LYS A 170 7.46 -0.91 7.47
CA LYS A 170 8.80 -0.74 6.90
C LYS A 170 9.28 0.71 6.97
N LYS A 171 8.38 1.67 6.76
CA LYS A 171 8.71 3.10 6.82
C LYS A 171 9.02 3.57 8.24
N GLU A 172 8.23 3.15 9.22
CA GLU A 172 8.39 3.58 10.62
C GLU A 172 9.52 2.83 11.34
N THR A 173 9.73 1.55 11.04
CA THR A 173 10.65 0.68 11.80
C THR A 173 11.94 0.33 11.06
N GLY A 174 11.98 0.56 9.74
CA GLY A 174 13.06 0.11 8.86
C GLY A 174 13.05 -1.41 8.55
N LYS A 175 12.11 -2.17 9.14
CA LYS A 175 11.96 -3.62 8.96
C LYS A 175 10.63 -3.93 8.29
N SER A 176 10.58 -4.97 7.46
CA SER A 176 9.29 -5.47 6.97
C SER A 176 8.40 -5.93 8.13
N ALA A 177 7.08 -5.90 7.93
CA ALA A 177 6.14 -6.39 8.94
C ALA A 177 6.40 -7.86 9.32
N GLN A 178 6.80 -8.70 8.36
CA GLN A 178 7.17 -10.09 8.63
C GLN A 178 8.41 -10.21 9.52
N GLU A 179 9.48 -9.44 9.22
CA GLU A 179 10.67 -9.41 10.07
C GLU A 179 10.32 -8.92 11.47
N TYR A 180 9.51 -7.87 11.58
CA TYR A 180 9.07 -7.34 12.88
C TYR A 180 8.37 -8.44 13.70
N ILE A 181 7.39 -9.14 13.11
CA ILE A 181 6.70 -10.27 13.76
C ILE A 181 7.69 -11.34 14.23
N GLN A 182 8.65 -11.71 13.37
CA GLN A 182 9.67 -12.70 13.71
C GLN A 182 10.56 -12.25 14.88
N PHE A 183 10.98 -10.99 14.92
CA PHE A 183 11.73 -10.44 16.06
C PHE A 183 10.93 -10.51 17.35
N THR A 184 9.65 -10.12 17.32
CA THR A 184 8.77 -10.20 18.49
C THR A 184 8.62 -11.63 18.99
N ILE A 185 8.47 -12.62 18.08
CA ILE A 185 8.43 -14.04 18.45
C ILE A 185 9.71 -14.46 19.18
N ILE A 186 10.87 -14.13 18.62
CA ILE A 186 12.17 -14.48 19.20
C ILE A 186 12.30 -13.89 20.60
N ASP A 187 11.91 -12.62 20.78
CA ASP A 187 12.03 -11.95 22.08
C ASP A 187 11.05 -12.53 23.11
N LYS A 188 9.80 -12.84 22.74
CA LYS A 188 8.85 -13.52 23.63
C LYS A 188 9.31 -14.92 24.04
N VAL A 189 9.93 -15.65 23.13
CA VAL A 189 10.52 -16.97 23.45
C VAL A 189 11.67 -16.80 24.47
N LYS A 190 12.56 -15.83 24.27
CA LYS A 190 13.65 -15.55 25.23
C LYS A 190 13.13 -15.14 26.60
N GLU A 191 12.10 -14.29 26.67
CA GLU A 191 11.45 -13.87 27.91
C GLU A 191 10.92 -15.09 28.68
N ARG A 192 10.17 -15.98 28.01
CA ARG A 192 9.67 -17.23 28.63
C ARG A 192 10.80 -18.13 29.13
N PHE A 193 11.87 -18.30 28.34
CA PHE A 193 13.02 -19.11 28.76
C PHE A 193 13.76 -18.53 29.97
N ALA A 194 13.88 -17.20 30.05
CA ALA A 194 14.48 -16.51 31.20
C ALA A 194 13.62 -16.63 32.46
N ASP A 195 12.30 -16.62 32.32
CA ASP A 195 11.34 -16.79 33.43
C ASP A 195 11.29 -18.26 33.93
N THR A 196 11.54 -19.24 33.05
CA THR A 196 11.74 -20.67 33.41
C THR A 196 13.05 -20.98 34.16
N SER A 197 13.77 -19.98 34.68
CA SER A 197 14.66 -20.19 35.83
C SER A 197 13.90 -20.64 37.09
N LYS A 198 12.56 -20.67 37.05
CA LYS A 198 11.72 -21.49 37.93
C LYS A 198 11.41 -22.86 37.31
N SER A 199 12.23 -23.82 37.73
CA SER A 199 12.05 -25.28 37.68
C SER A 199 12.01 -25.93 36.30
N VAL A 200 13.13 -26.59 35.97
CA VAL A 200 13.32 -27.58 34.90
C VAL A 200 12.53 -28.89 35.19
N SER A 201 11.44 -28.82 35.96
CA SER A 201 10.68 -30.00 36.43
C SER A 201 9.33 -30.20 35.73
N GLU A 202 8.93 -29.32 34.81
CA GLU A 202 7.67 -29.48 34.05
C GLU A 202 7.87 -29.17 32.56
N ILE A 203 8.80 -29.90 31.93
CA ILE A 203 8.78 -30.15 30.49
C ILE A 203 8.23 -31.56 30.28
#